data_AF-A0A9W6MDH8-F1
#
_entry.id   AF-A0A9W6MDH8-F1
#
_cell.length_a   1.000
_cell.length_b   1.000
_cell.length_c   1.000
_cell.angle_alpha   90.00
_cell.angle_beta   90.00
_cell.angle_gamma   90.00
#
_symmetry.space_group_name_H-M   'P 1'
#
loop_
_entity.id
_entity.type
_entity.pdbx_description
1 polymer ?
#
loop_
_entity_poly.entity_id
_entity_poly.type
_entity_poly.pdbx_seq_one_letter_code
_entity_poly.pdbx_strand_id
1 'polypeptide(L)'
;MDSTHDPLLARLAGLATDAPDGLLGRIAARWTRAPSPVGELLVAFTDEGIVYARLEGEDFAASFRERFARPLLPAPRPPAGLLPALRSGRSSGLRFDLRDADDFQRDVLRAALTVPRGQVRPYSWIARLVGRPEAAREVASTLERNPVPVLIPCHRVVRADGAAGGHAFGRAAKEALLRAENVDLGEVRSLAEAGVLYLGSDTTGIVCFPTCHNARRITSAHRHGFHSVAQAERAGYRTCLHCRPGLAEAG
;
A
#
# COMPACT_ATOMS: atom_id res chain seq x y z
N MET A 1 36.02 39.55 20.37
CA MET A 1 35.64 38.14 20.57
C MET A 1 35.54 37.49 19.21
N ASP A 2 36.70 37.28 18.59
CA ASP A 2 36.81 36.89 17.20
C ASP A 2 36.80 35.36 17.08
N SER A 3 35.82 34.87 16.33
CA SER A 3 35.63 33.46 16.00
C SER A 3 36.65 33.07 14.95
N THR A 4 37.73 32.39 15.33
CA THR A 4 38.72 31.98 14.34
C THR A 4 39.10 30.51 14.49
N HIS A 5 38.58 29.73 13.55
CA HIS A 5 39.26 28.63 12.88
C HIS A 5 39.86 27.57 13.78
N ASP A 6 39.06 26.53 14.05
CA ASP A 6 39.59 25.24 14.47
C ASP A 6 40.59 24.74 13.38
N PRO A 7 41.91 24.70 13.68
CA PRO A 7 42.92 24.30 12.71
C PRO A 7 42.77 22.84 12.28
N LEU A 8 42.11 22.02 13.09
CA LEU A 8 41.74 20.65 12.71
C LEU A 8 40.66 20.67 11.62
N LEU A 9 39.61 21.47 11.78
CA LEU A 9 38.57 21.64 10.74
C LEU A 9 39.16 22.19 9.44
N ALA A 10 40.10 23.14 9.51
CA ALA A 10 40.77 23.67 8.33
C ALA A 10 41.61 22.60 7.60
N ARG A 11 42.35 21.75 8.34
CA ARG A 11 43.12 20.64 7.75
C ARG A 11 42.22 19.54 7.19
N LEU A 12 41.12 19.23 7.86
CA LEU A 12 40.13 18.25 7.37
C LEU A 12 39.42 18.76 6.11
N ALA A 13 39.07 20.05 6.05
CA ALA A 13 38.50 20.67 4.85
C ALA A 13 39.49 20.63 3.67
N GLY A 14 40.79 20.77 3.91
CA GLY A 14 41.83 20.61 2.88
C GLY A 14 42.02 19.17 2.36
N LEU A 15 41.43 18.18 3.02
CA LEU A 15 41.36 16.78 2.56
C LEU A 15 40.05 16.47 1.81
N ALA A 16 39.11 17.42 1.76
CA ALA A 16 37.85 17.23 1.02
C ALA A 16 38.16 17.14 -0.47
N THR A 17 37.69 16.07 -1.11
CA THR A 17 37.68 15.94 -2.57
C THR A 17 36.27 16.16 -3.06
N ASP A 18 36.13 16.50 -4.35
CA ASP A 18 34.83 16.42 -4.98
C ASP A 18 34.28 15.00 -4.85
N ALA A 19 32.99 14.91 -4.50
CA ALA A 19 32.31 13.63 -4.50
C ALA A 19 32.30 13.06 -5.93
N PRO A 20 32.56 11.76 -6.12
CA PRO A 20 32.40 11.12 -7.41
C PRO A 20 31.02 11.42 -8.01
N ASP A 21 30.97 11.60 -9.32
CA ASP A 21 29.71 11.82 -10.03
C ASP A 21 28.69 10.74 -9.68
N GLY A 22 27.50 11.16 -9.27
CA GLY A 22 26.41 10.25 -8.88
C GLY A 22 26.54 9.65 -7.48
N LEU A 23 27.58 9.94 -6.68
CA LEU A 23 27.67 9.47 -5.29
C LEU A 23 26.45 9.94 -4.48
N LEU A 24 26.06 11.21 -4.61
CA LEU A 24 24.88 11.77 -3.95
C LEU A 24 23.59 11.04 -4.34
N GLY A 25 23.45 10.59 -5.59
CA GLY A 25 22.30 9.78 -6.04
C GLY A 25 22.23 8.39 -5.39
N ARG A 26 23.39 7.88 -4.93
CA ARG A 26 23.51 6.58 -4.25
C ARG A 26 23.33 6.66 -2.74
N ILE A 27 23.69 7.78 -2.11
CA ILE A 27 23.70 7.92 -0.64
C ILE A 27 22.58 8.81 -0.09
N ALA A 28 21.99 9.69 -0.90
CA ALA A 28 20.92 10.60 -0.49
C ALA A 28 19.59 10.27 -1.19
N ALA A 29 18.49 10.57 -0.51
CA ALA A 29 17.18 10.62 -1.13
C ALA A 29 16.84 12.06 -1.52
N ARG A 30 16.01 12.19 -2.54
CA ARG A 30 15.40 13.45 -2.96
C ARG A 30 13.95 13.48 -2.52
N TRP A 31 13.36 14.66 -2.34
CA TRP A 31 11.94 14.76 -2.02
C TRP A 31 11.22 15.89 -2.75
N THR A 32 9.92 15.71 -2.89
CA THR A 32 8.98 16.65 -3.52
C THR A 32 7.66 16.66 -2.75
N ARG A 33 6.84 17.68 -3.00
CA ARG A 33 5.43 17.73 -2.60
C ARG A 33 4.55 17.26 -3.75
N ALA A 34 3.43 16.61 -3.45
CA ALA A 34 2.47 16.18 -4.45
C ALA A 34 1.05 16.05 -3.87
N PRO A 35 0.03 16.64 -4.53
CA PRO A 35 -1.34 16.60 -4.03
C PRO A 35 -1.91 15.18 -4.11
N SER A 36 -2.67 14.79 -3.09
CA SER A 36 -3.30 13.47 -3.02
C SER A 36 -4.75 13.55 -2.52
N PRO A 37 -5.53 12.45 -2.64
CA PRO A 37 -6.91 12.40 -2.14
C PRO A 37 -7.07 12.60 -0.62
N VAL A 38 -5.98 12.55 0.16
CA VAL A 38 -5.98 12.70 1.63
C VAL A 38 -5.19 13.92 2.10
N GLY A 39 -4.84 14.84 1.20
CA GLY A 39 -4.03 16.02 1.48
C GLY A 39 -2.70 16.03 0.72
N GLU A 40 -1.87 17.03 1.01
CA GLU A 40 -0.55 17.18 0.41
C GLU A 40 0.39 16.08 0.94
N LEU A 41 1.05 15.35 0.02
CA LEU A 41 2.05 14.34 0.38
C LEU A 41 3.47 14.87 0.19
N LEU A 42 4.31 14.60 1.18
CA LEU A 42 5.76 14.71 1.08
C LEU A 42 6.30 13.35 0.63
N VAL A 43 6.95 13.29 -0.53
CA VAL A 43 7.38 12.04 -1.17
C VAL A 43 8.89 12.05 -1.35
N ALA A 44 9.57 11.07 -0.74
CA ALA A 44 11.01 10.84 -0.92
C ALA A 44 11.26 9.71 -1.94
N PHE A 45 12.30 9.87 -2.74
CA PHE A 45 12.69 8.94 -3.79
C PHE A 45 14.21 8.92 -4.01
N THR A 46 14.73 7.76 -4.37
CA THR A 46 16.10 7.53 -4.82
C THR A 46 16.11 7.29 -6.33
N ASP A 47 17.27 6.93 -6.89
CA ASP A 47 17.34 6.48 -8.29
C ASP A 47 16.64 5.13 -8.50
N GLU A 48 16.50 4.31 -7.46
CA GLU A 48 15.78 3.03 -7.51
C GLU A 48 14.26 3.21 -7.55
N GLY A 49 13.74 4.24 -6.88
CA GLY A 49 12.31 4.53 -6.87
C GLY A 49 11.85 5.32 -5.65
N ILE A 50 10.54 5.37 -5.47
CA ILE A 50 9.91 6.03 -4.31
C ILE A 50 10.18 5.18 -3.08
N VAL A 51 10.71 5.80 -2.03
CA VAL A 51 11.15 5.12 -0.80
C VAL A 51 10.27 5.47 0.40
N TYR A 52 9.66 6.65 0.41
CA TYR A 52 8.91 7.13 1.58
C TYR A 52 7.84 8.15 1.21
N ALA A 53 6.71 8.14 1.90
CA ALA A 53 5.67 9.15 1.76
C ALA A 53 4.99 9.46 3.11
N ARG A 54 4.76 10.75 3.41
CA ARG A 54 4.01 11.22 4.59
C ARG A 54 3.07 12.36 4.26
N LEU A 55 2.05 12.58 5.09
CA LEU A 55 1.21 13.77 4.98
C LEU A 55 1.98 15.00 5.43
N GLU A 56 1.65 16.15 4.85
CA GLU A 56 2.14 17.44 5.35
C GLU A 56 1.70 17.67 6.81
N GLY A 57 2.59 18.22 7.63
CA GLY A 57 2.40 18.41 9.07
C GLY A 57 3.04 17.32 9.94
N GLU A 58 3.46 16.20 9.34
CA GLU A 58 4.32 15.21 10.01
C GLU A 58 5.80 15.64 9.98
N ASP A 59 6.60 15.19 10.95
CA ASP A 59 8.07 15.38 10.94
C ASP A 59 8.73 14.44 9.90
N PHE A 60 8.50 14.77 8.63
CA PHE A 60 8.93 13.97 7.49
C PHE A 60 10.45 13.83 7.41
N ALA A 61 11.20 14.90 7.67
CA ALA A 61 12.66 14.87 7.58
C ALA A 61 13.30 14.12 8.76
N ALA A 62 12.80 14.27 10.00
CA ALA A 62 13.33 13.48 11.12
C ALA A 62 12.94 12.01 10.98
N SER A 63 11.67 11.69 10.69
CA SER A 63 11.23 10.30 10.54
C SER A 63 11.92 9.58 9.37
N PHE A 64 12.20 10.30 8.27
CA PHE A 64 13.01 9.76 7.17
C PHE A 64 14.44 9.43 7.62
N ARG A 65 15.10 10.37 8.33
CA ARG A 65 16.47 10.17 8.82
C ARG A 65 16.56 9.04 9.83
N GLU A 66 15.62 8.96 10.76
CA GLU A 66 15.53 7.88 11.75
C GLU A 66 15.38 6.52 11.06
N ARG A 67 14.52 6.44 10.03
CA ARG A 67 14.22 5.17 9.36
C ARG A 67 15.32 4.70 8.41
N PHE A 68 15.93 5.61 7.66
CA PHE A 68 16.80 5.24 6.53
C PHE A 68 18.26 5.66 6.71
N ALA A 69 18.58 6.49 7.71
CA ALA A 69 19.93 7.04 7.93
C ALA A 69 20.54 7.69 6.67
N ARG A 70 19.71 8.28 5.80
CA ARG A 70 20.12 8.95 4.57
C ARG A 70 19.81 10.46 4.61
N PRO A 71 20.65 11.31 4.00
CA PRO A 71 20.31 12.71 3.77
C PRO A 71 19.08 12.83 2.85
N LEU A 72 18.33 13.92 3.04
CA LEU A 72 17.12 14.22 2.29
C LEU A 72 17.26 15.59 1.61
N LEU A 73 17.29 15.61 0.28
CA LEU A 73 17.54 16.80 -0.54
C LEU A 73 16.27 17.24 -1.27
N PRO A 74 15.94 18.53 -1.32
CA PRO A 74 14.80 18.99 -2.11
C PRO A 74 15.02 18.70 -3.60
N ALA A 75 13.97 18.29 -4.31
CA ALA A 75 13.98 18.15 -5.76
C ALA A 75 12.87 19.00 -6.40
N PRO A 76 13.18 19.75 -7.47
CA PRO A 76 12.21 20.63 -8.11
C PRO A 76 11.17 19.86 -8.94
N ARG A 77 11.44 18.60 -9.30
CA ARG A 77 10.55 17.78 -10.12
C ARG A 77 10.26 16.45 -9.44
N PRO A 78 8.99 16.01 -9.43
CA PRO A 78 8.64 14.69 -8.95
C PRO A 78 9.11 13.59 -9.90
N PRO A 79 9.21 12.34 -9.42
CA PRO A 79 9.37 11.18 -10.29
C PRO A 79 8.28 11.11 -11.35
N ALA A 80 8.67 10.69 -12.56
CA ALA A 80 7.71 10.48 -13.65
C ALA A 80 6.60 9.52 -13.20
N GLY A 81 5.36 9.85 -13.54
CA GLY A 81 4.19 9.03 -13.18
C GLY A 81 3.64 9.25 -11.76
N LEU A 82 4.33 9.99 -10.87
CA LEU A 82 3.84 10.21 -9.50
C LEU A 82 2.45 10.86 -9.47
N LEU A 83 2.29 12.01 -10.12
CA LEU A 83 1.01 12.74 -10.13
C LEU A 83 -0.12 11.95 -10.82
N PRO A 84 0.09 11.29 -11.99
CA PRO A 84 -0.88 10.35 -12.54
C PRO A 84 -1.26 9.21 -11.58
N ALA A 85 -0.31 8.64 -10.85
CA ALA A 85 -0.56 7.54 -9.91
C ALA A 85 -1.42 8.00 -8.72
N LEU A 86 -1.12 9.15 -8.13
CA LEU A 86 -1.89 9.73 -7.02
C LEU A 86 -3.33 10.06 -7.44
N ARG A 87 -3.53 10.58 -8.66
CA ARG A 87 -4.87 10.89 -9.20
C ARG A 87 -5.67 9.64 -9.54
N SER A 88 -5.05 8.66 -10.18
CA SER A 88 -5.74 7.47 -10.69
C SER A 88 -5.82 6.32 -9.69
N GLY A 89 -5.04 6.37 -8.60
CA GLY A 89 -4.83 5.25 -7.67
C GLY A 89 -4.13 4.05 -8.33
N ARG A 90 -3.51 4.21 -9.50
CA ARG A 90 -2.78 3.15 -10.21
C ARG A 90 -1.28 3.44 -10.18
N SER A 91 -0.53 2.59 -9.47
CA SER A 91 0.91 2.74 -9.28
C SER A 91 1.76 1.75 -10.09
N SER A 92 1.17 1.05 -11.07
CA SER A 92 1.86 0.02 -11.87
C SER A 92 3.05 0.54 -12.68
N GLY A 93 3.11 1.84 -12.98
CA GLY A 93 4.24 2.47 -13.68
C GLY A 93 5.30 3.06 -12.75
N LEU A 94 5.15 2.94 -11.43
CA LEU A 94 6.09 3.46 -10.45
C LEU A 94 7.05 2.37 -9.97
N ARG A 95 8.29 2.76 -9.70
CA ARG A 95 9.26 1.93 -8.96
C ARG A 95 9.25 2.30 -7.50
N PHE A 96 9.45 1.31 -6.64
CA PHE A 96 9.54 1.48 -5.19
C PHE A 96 10.88 0.96 -4.71
N ASP A 97 11.62 1.80 -3.98
CA ASP A 97 12.86 1.41 -3.33
C ASP A 97 12.51 0.76 -1.99
N LEU A 98 12.51 -0.59 -1.98
CA LEU A 98 12.16 -1.42 -0.84
C LEU A 98 13.39 -2.20 -0.31
N ARG A 99 14.60 -1.67 -0.53
CA ARG A 99 15.85 -2.34 -0.11
C ARG A 99 16.00 -2.37 1.41
N ASP A 100 15.45 -1.40 2.12
CA ASP A 100 15.44 -1.32 3.58
C ASP A 100 14.30 -2.14 4.22
N ALA A 101 13.47 -2.82 3.42
CA ALA A 101 12.47 -3.77 3.90
C ALA A 101 13.06 -5.19 3.85
N ASP A 102 12.78 -6.00 4.88
CA ASP A 102 13.09 -7.44 4.84
C ASP A 102 12.27 -8.15 3.75
N ASP A 103 12.64 -9.40 3.45
CA ASP A 103 12.03 -10.15 2.35
C ASP A 103 10.51 -10.32 2.53
N PHE A 104 10.05 -10.59 3.76
CA PHE A 104 8.63 -10.74 4.04
C PHE A 104 7.87 -9.42 3.87
N GLN A 105 8.40 -8.32 4.42
CA GLN A 105 7.82 -7.00 4.27
C GLN A 105 7.75 -6.59 2.80
N ARG A 106 8.80 -6.84 2.04
CA ARG A 106 8.87 -6.54 0.61
C ARG A 106 7.81 -7.30 -0.17
N ASP A 107 7.63 -8.59 0.12
CA ASP A 107 6.62 -9.42 -0.55
C ASP A 107 5.20 -8.98 -0.18
N VAL A 108 4.94 -8.63 1.08
CA VAL A 108 3.65 -8.08 1.53
C VAL A 108 3.32 -6.75 0.84
N LEU A 109 4.29 -5.83 0.76
CA LEU A 109 4.12 -4.54 0.10
C LEU A 109 3.87 -4.70 -1.40
N ARG A 110 4.58 -5.63 -2.06
CA ARG A 110 4.37 -5.98 -3.48
C ARG A 110 3.03 -6.65 -3.71
N ALA A 111 2.60 -7.54 -2.81
CA ALA A 111 1.29 -8.18 -2.87
C ALA A 111 0.17 -7.14 -2.77
N ALA A 112 0.31 -6.12 -1.91
CA ALA A 112 -0.68 -5.04 -1.80
C ALA A 112 -0.86 -4.25 -3.11
N LEU A 113 0.20 -4.04 -3.90
CA LEU A 113 0.12 -3.37 -5.21
C LEU A 113 -0.77 -4.11 -6.22
N THR A 114 -1.00 -5.42 -6.01
CA THR A 114 -1.86 -6.23 -6.88
C THR A 114 -3.36 -5.99 -6.64
N VAL A 115 -3.74 -5.34 -5.53
CA VAL A 115 -5.15 -5.09 -5.20
C VAL A 115 -5.65 -3.90 -6.02
N PRO A 116 -6.60 -4.09 -6.97
CA PRO A 116 -7.03 -3.02 -7.86
C PRO A 116 -7.78 -1.91 -7.13
N ARG A 117 -7.74 -0.70 -7.69
CA ARG A 117 -8.57 0.42 -7.24
C ARG A 117 -10.05 0.02 -7.18
N GLY A 118 -10.73 0.44 -6.11
CA GLY A 118 -12.15 0.18 -5.92
C GLY A 118 -12.47 -1.25 -5.46
N GLN A 119 -11.46 -2.01 -5.05
CA GLN A 119 -11.59 -3.35 -4.49
C GLN A 119 -10.79 -3.46 -3.19
N VAL A 120 -11.19 -4.40 -2.33
CA VAL A 120 -10.45 -4.74 -1.10
C VAL A 120 -10.19 -6.23 -0.96
N ARG A 121 -9.16 -6.60 -0.22
CA ARG A 121 -8.83 -7.99 0.13
C ARG A 121 -8.57 -8.14 1.63
N PRO A 122 -8.87 -9.30 2.23
CA PRO A 122 -8.54 -9.52 3.64
C PRO A 122 -7.03 -9.70 3.83
N TYR A 123 -6.51 -9.45 5.03
CA TYR A 123 -5.10 -9.72 5.35
C TYR A 123 -4.69 -11.19 5.11
N SER A 124 -5.59 -12.14 5.34
CA SER A 124 -5.36 -13.57 5.05
C SER A 124 -5.10 -13.85 3.58
N TRP A 125 -5.70 -13.06 2.67
CA TRP A 125 -5.48 -13.17 1.24
C TRP A 125 -4.04 -12.79 0.86
N ILE A 126 -3.51 -11.72 1.46
CA ILE A 126 -2.11 -11.33 1.27
C ILE A 126 -1.17 -12.37 1.89
N ALA A 127 -1.47 -12.81 3.12
CA ALA A 127 -0.66 -13.79 3.84
C ALA A 127 -0.46 -15.08 3.04
N ARG A 128 -1.53 -15.59 2.43
CA ARG A 128 -1.49 -16.77 1.55
C ARG A 128 -0.82 -16.48 0.22
N LEU A 129 -1.03 -15.30 -0.37
CA LEU A 129 -0.37 -14.90 -1.61
C LEU A 129 1.16 -14.85 -1.47
N VAL A 130 1.68 -14.47 -0.30
CA VAL A 130 3.12 -14.45 0.01
C VAL A 130 3.63 -15.77 0.59
N GLY A 131 2.82 -16.84 0.56
CA GLY A 131 3.24 -18.18 1.03
C GLY A 131 3.33 -18.34 2.54
N ARG A 132 2.74 -17.44 3.34
CA ARG A 132 2.68 -17.52 4.81
C ARG A 132 1.24 -17.45 5.34
N PRO A 133 0.42 -18.51 5.19
CA PRO A 133 -1.02 -18.48 5.48
C PRO A 133 -1.41 -17.99 6.88
N GLU A 134 -0.61 -18.30 7.90
CA GLU A 134 -0.87 -17.95 9.30
C GLU A 134 -0.44 -16.51 9.66
N ALA A 135 0.24 -15.80 8.76
CA ALA A 135 0.85 -14.50 9.03
C ALA A 135 -0.11 -13.30 8.90
N ALA A 136 -1.43 -13.50 8.95
CA ALA A 136 -2.40 -12.41 8.71
C ALA A 136 -2.21 -11.20 9.66
N ARG A 137 -1.84 -11.44 10.93
CA ARG A 137 -1.52 -10.37 11.89
C ARG A 137 -0.22 -9.64 11.55
N GLU A 138 0.80 -10.39 11.14
CA GLU A 138 2.11 -9.85 10.73
C GLU A 138 1.99 -9.01 9.44
N VAL A 139 1.18 -9.47 8.49
CA VAL A 139 0.78 -8.71 7.29
C VAL A 139 0.10 -7.40 7.70
N ALA A 140 -0.87 -7.43 8.61
CA ALA A 140 -1.55 -6.23 9.06
C ALA A 140 -0.57 -5.22 9.67
N SER A 141 0.33 -5.70 10.54
CA SER A 141 1.38 -4.90 11.18
C SER A 141 2.36 -4.29 10.16
N THR A 142 2.73 -5.06 9.12
CA THR A 142 3.58 -4.61 8.02
C THR A 142 2.92 -3.51 7.20
N LEU A 143 1.66 -3.70 6.82
CA LEU A 143 0.91 -2.74 6.02
C LEU A 143 0.55 -1.46 6.79
N GLU A 144 0.43 -1.55 8.11
CA GLU A 144 0.29 -0.39 8.99
C GLU A 144 1.57 0.46 9.03
N ARG A 145 2.75 -0.17 8.94
CA ARG A 145 4.06 0.50 8.86
C ARG A 145 4.57 0.76 7.44
N ASN A 146 3.67 0.70 6.45
CA ASN A 146 3.98 0.94 5.04
C ASN A 146 4.80 2.24 4.88
N PRO A 147 6.01 2.18 4.31
CA PRO A 147 6.83 3.37 4.10
C PRO A 147 6.24 4.31 3.05
N VAL A 148 5.47 3.80 2.09
CA VAL A 148 4.92 4.55 0.95
C VAL A 148 3.38 4.41 0.86
N PRO A 149 2.64 4.87 1.89
CA PRO A 149 1.17 4.85 1.90
C PRO A 149 0.57 5.62 0.71
N VAL A 150 -0.69 5.34 0.39
CA VAL A 150 -1.43 5.82 -0.80
C VAL A 150 -0.93 5.21 -2.12
N LEU A 151 0.39 5.21 -2.36
CA LEU A 151 1.00 4.67 -3.58
C LEU A 151 1.16 3.15 -3.54
N ILE A 152 1.66 2.61 -2.43
CA ILE A 152 1.47 1.20 -2.07
C ILE A 152 0.13 1.14 -1.32
N PRO A 153 -0.93 0.56 -1.91
CA PRO A 153 -2.31 0.80 -1.49
C PRO A 153 -2.71 -0.08 -0.30
N CYS A 154 -2.03 0.07 0.84
CA CYS A 154 -2.34 -0.67 2.07
C CYS A 154 -3.76 -0.39 2.60
N HIS A 155 -4.38 0.74 2.20
CA HIS A 155 -5.79 1.04 2.49
C HIS A 155 -6.75 0.04 1.85
N ARG A 156 -6.35 -0.67 0.79
CA ARG A 156 -7.17 -1.69 0.10
C ARG A 156 -7.11 -3.07 0.76
N VAL A 157 -6.30 -3.25 1.80
CA VAL A 157 -6.25 -4.50 2.56
C VAL A 157 -6.94 -4.27 3.90
N VAL A 158 -7.99 -5.05 4.19
CA VAL A 158 -8.89 -4.85 5.33
C VAL A 158 -9.04 -6.15 6.13
N ARG A 159 -9.82 -6.13 7.20
CA ARG A 159 -10.19 -7.35 7.93
C ARG A 159 -11.26 -8.12 7.16
N ALA A 160 -11.30 -9.44 7.35
CA ALA A 160 -12.29 -10.30 6.69
C ALA A 160 -13.74 -9.98 7.10
N ASP A 161 -13.93 -9.43 8.30
CA ASP A 161 -15.22 -8.96 8.83
C ASP A 161 -15.69 -7.60 8.24
N GLY A 162 -14.96 -7.04 7.28
CA GLY A 162 -15.26 -5.75 6.66
C GLY A 162 -14.77 -4.53 7.44
N ALA A 163 -14.20 -4.70 8.64
CA ALA A 163 -13.59 -3.58 9.36
C ALA A 163 -12.28 -3.12 8.71
N ALA A 164 -12.06 -1.79 8.68
CA ALA A 164 -10.92 -1.20 8.00
C ALA A 164 -9.56 -1.69 8.52
N GLY A 165 -9.39 -1.87 9.84
CA GLY A 165 -8.09 -2.16 10.45
C GLY A 165 -7.15 -0.94 10.50
N GLY A 166 -5.87 -1.17 10.77
CA GLY A 166 -4.83 -0.13 10.87
C GLY A 166 -4.38 0.46 9.53
N HIS A 167 -3.73 1.62 9.60
CA HIS A 167 -3.19 2.36 8.45
C HIS A 167 -2.12 3.36 8.90
N ALA A 168 -1.10 3.59 8.05
CA ALA A 168 0.02 4.49 8.35
C ALA A 168 -0.40 5.93 8.70
N PHE A 169 -1.49 6.43 8.08
CA PHE A 169 -2.08 7.75 8.36
C PHE A 169 -3.31 7.69 9.26
N GLY A 170 -3.48 6.59 10.00
CA GLY A 170 -4.65 6.35 10.83
C GLY A 170 -5.90 5.93 10.06
N ARG A 171 -6.89 5.47 10.81
CA ARG A 171 -8.12 4.85 10.28
C ARG A 171 -8.95 5.81 9.43
N ALA A 172 -9.10 7.07 9.84
CA ALA A 172 -9.89 8.06 9.12
C ALA A 172 -9.37 8.29 7.70
N ALA A 173 -8.04 8.35 7.50
CA ALA A 173 -7.42 8.47 6.18
C ALA A 173 -7.69 7.23 5.32
N LYS A 174 -7.61 6.02 5.90
CA LYS A 174 -7.93 4.77 5.19
C LYS A 174 -9.38 4.75 4.68
N GLU A 175 -10.33 5.12 5.53
CA GLU A 175 -11.74 5.21 5.16
C GLU A 175 -12.00 6.31 4.13
N ALA A 176 -11.31 7.46 4.21
CA ALA A 176 -11.39 8.51 3.21
C ALA A 176 -10.86 8.05 1.84
N LEU A 177 -9.71 7.35 1.79
CA LEU A 177 -9.17 6.77 0.56
C LEU A 177 -10.15 5.77 -0.06
N LEU A 178 -10.67 4.83 0.73
CA LEU A 178 -11.62 3.83 0.26
C LEU A 178 -12.90 4.45 -0.29
N ARG A 179 -13.46 5.46 0.40
CA ARG A 179 -14.59 6.24 -0.11
C ARG A 179 -14.26 6.93 -1.43
N ALA A 180 -13.09 7.54 -1.54
CA ALA A 180 -12.62 8.14 -2.79
C ALA A 180 -12.42 7.11 -3.92
N GLU A 181 -12.30 5.81 -3.61
CA GLU A 181 -12.27 4.71 -4.59
C GLU A 181 -13.65 4.08 -4.86
N ASN A 182 -14.73 4.63 -4.30
CA ASN A 182 -16.08 4.06 -4.34
C ASN A 182 -16.14 2.65 -3.74
N VAL A 183 -15.47 2.46 -2.61
CA VAL A 183 -15.60 1.27 -1.75
C VAL A 183 -16.43 1.63 -0.53
N ASP A 184 -17.57 0.97 -0.37
CA ASP A 184 -18.41 1.07 0.82
C ASP A 184 -18.09 -0.08 1.79
N LEU A 185 -17.33 0.22 2.84
CA LEU A 185 -17.06 -0.77 3.90
C LEU A 185 -18.28 -1.03 4.79
N GLY A 186 -19.28 -0.15 4.79
CA GLY A 186 -20.56 -0.38 5.45
C GLY A 186 -21.29 -1.55 4.79
N GLU A 187 -21.41 -1.54 3.46
CA GLU A 187 -22.00 -2.66 2.70
C GLU A 187 -21.25 -3.98 2.95
N VAL A 188 -19.91 -3.96 2.89
CA VAL A 188 -19.09 -5.16 3.15
C VAL A 188 -19.32 -5.70 4.56
N ARG A 189 -19.40 -4.82 5.56
CA ARG A 189 -19.66 -5.21 6.94
C ARG A 189 -21.07 -5.76 7.11
N SER A 190 -22.10 -5.14 6.53
CA SER A 190 -23.48 -5.63 6.59
C SER A 190 -23.63 -7.02 5.95
N LEU A 191 -22.91 -7.27 4.85
CA LEU A 191 -22.84 -8.62 4.27
C LEU A 191 -22.17 -9.60 5.24
N ALA A 192 -21.04 -9.23 5.85
CA ALA A 192 -20.34 -10.09 6.80
C ALA A 192 -21.17 -10.40 8.06
N GLU A 193 -21.91 -9.41 8.58
CA GLU A 193 -22.87 -9.58 9.70
C GLU A 193 -24.02 -10.54 9.34
N ALA A 194 -24.45 -10.54 8.08
CA ALA A 194 -25.42 -11.50 7.54
C ALA A 194 -24.79 -12.87 7.20
N GLY A 195 -23.51 -13.10 7.51
CA GLY A 195 -22.80 -14.34 7.22
C GLY A 195 -22.37 -14.50 5.76
N VAL A 196 -22.45 -13.44 4.95
CA VAL A 196 -22.10 -13.42 3.53
C VAL A 196 -20.72 -12.78 3.33
N LEU A 197 -19.69 -13.61 3.15
CA LEU A 197 -18.32 -13.15 2.89
C LEU A 197 -17.97 -13.14 1.39
N TYR A 198 -18.72 -13.88 0.58
CA TYR A 198 -18.52 -13.98 -0.86
C TYR A 198 -19.85 -13.88 -1.61
N LEU A 199 -19.78 -13.40 -2.85
CA LEU A 199 -20.92 -13.28 -3.75
C LEU A 199 -20.68 -14.13 -5.00
N GLY A 200 -21.64 -15.00 -5.32
CA GLY A 200 -21.69 -15.77 -6.55
C GLY A 200 -22.74 -15.25 -7.52
N SER A 201 -22.51 -15.48 -8.81
CA SER A 201 -23.49 -15.26 -9.89
C SER A 201 -23.97 -16.59 -10.43
N ASP A 202 -25.27 -16.86 -10.37
CA ASP A 202 -25.86 -18.11 -10.90
C ASP A 202 -25.81 -18.19 -12.44
N THR A 203 -25.75 -17.04 -13.12
CA THR A 203 -25.58 -16.98 -14.58
C THR A 203 -24.18 -17.36 -15.05
N THR A 204 -23.15 -17.12 -14.24
CA THR A 204 -21.74 -17.41 -14.61
C THR A 204 -21.15 -18.60 -13.85
N GLY A 205 -21.75 -18.98 -12.74
CA GLY A 205 -21.22 -19.97 -11.80
C GLY A 205 -19.90 -19.51 -11.16
N ILE A 206 -19.66 -18.21 -11.00
CA ILE A 206 -18.42 -17.66 -10.44
C ILE A 206 -18.66 -17.04 -9.07
N VAL A 207 -17.85 -17.41 -8.08
CA VAL A 207 -17.81 -16.80 -6.73
C VAL A 207 -16.67 -15.79 -6.59
N CYS A 208 -16.95 -14.65 -5.95
CA CYS A 208 -16.08 -13.49 -5.84
C CYS A 208 -16.09 -12.88 -4.43
N PHE A 209 -15.08 -12.05 -4.11
CA PHE A 209 -15.21 -11.07 -3.02
C PHE A 209 -16.28 -10.01 -3.36
N PRO A 210 -16.97 -9.44 -2.36
CA PRO A 210 -18.05 -8.48 -2.59
C PRO A 210 -17.63 -7.24 -3.40
N THR A 211 -16.41 -6.76 -3.19
CA THR A 211 -15.88 -5.58 -3.90
C THR A 211 -15.20 -5.93 -5.23
N CYS A 212 -15.21 -7.20 -5.65
CA CYS A 212 -14.71 -7.58 -6.95
C CYS A 212 -15.50 -6.88 -8.06
N HIS A 213 -14.80 -6.40 -9.08
CA HIS A 213 -15.42 -5.80 -10.27
C HIS A 213 -16.49 -6.67 -10.92
N ASN A 214 -16.30 -8.00 -10.95
CA ASN A 214 -17.30 -8.93 -11.47
C ASN A 214 -18.51 -9.05 -10.52
N ALA A 215 -18.28 -9.11 -9.20
CA ALA A 215 -19.35 -9.19 -8.21
C ALA A 215 -20.27 -7.96 -8.24
N ARG A 216 -19.68 -6.76 -8.41
CA ARG A 216 -20.42 -5.50 -8.46
C ARG A 216 -21.39 -5.38 -9.65
N ARG A 217 -21.24 -6.22 -10.67
CA ARG A 217 -22.10 -6.25 -11.86
C ARG A 217 -23.23 -7.27 -11.76
N ILE A 218 -23.23 -8.11 -10.73
CA ILE A 218 -24.28 -9.11 -10.52
C ILE A 218 -25.54 -8.39 -10.07
N THR A 219 -26.62 -8.52 -10.84
CA THR A 219 -27.94 -8.01 -10.47
C THR A 219 -28.46 -8.76 -9.25
N SER A 220 -29.34 -8.14 -8.47
CA SER A 220 -29.89 -8.75 -7.25
C SER A 220 -30.55 -10.10 -7.51
N ALA A 221 -31.22 -10.27 -8.65
CA ALA A 221 -31.90 -11.52 -9.02
C ALA A 221 -30.95 -12.72 -9.23
N HIS A 222 -29.68 -12.46 -9.57
CA HIS A 222 -28.68 -13.48 -9.91
C HIS A 222 -27.56 -13.60 -8.85
N ARG A 223 -27.70 -12.87 -7.74
CA ARG A 223 -26.66 -12.74 -6.70
C ARG A 223 -26.95 -13.70 -5.56
N HIS A 224 -25.98 -14.58 -5.27
CA HIS A 224 -26.04 -15.54 -4.17
C HIS A 224 -24.92 -15.30 -3.17
N GLY A 225 -25.25 -15.33 -1.87
CA GLY A 225 -24.29 -15.11 -0.79
C GLY A 225 -23.70 -16.41 -0.27
N PHE A 226 -22.41 -16.42 0.06
CA PHE A 226 -21.72 -17.57 0.66
C PHE A 226 -20.89 -17.14 1.86
N HIS A 227 -20.87 -17.97 2.90
CA HIS A 227 -20.00 -17.79 4.05
C HIS A 227 -18.56 -18.21 3.75
N SER A 228 -18.37 -19.20 2.89
CA SER A 228 -17.05 -19.67 2.47
C SER A 228 -17.01 -20.02 0.99
N VAL A 229 -15.82 -19.97 0.41
CA VAL A 229 -15.52 -20.48 -0.93
C VAL A 229 -15.84 -21.96 -1.02
N ALA A 230 -15.51 -22.75 0.01
CA ALA A 230 -15.83 -24.17 0.04
C ALA A 230 -17.34 -24.44 -0.01
N GLN A 231 -18.17 -23.58 0.61
CA GLN A 231 -19.62 -23.64 0.48
C GLN A 231 -20.07 -23.36 -0.95
N ALA A 232 -19.50 -22.33 -1.59
CA ALA A 232 -19.80 -21.98 -2.97
C ALA A 232 -19.42 -23.10 -3.95
N GLU A 233 -18.26 -23.73 -3.75
CA GLU A 233 -17.79 -24.85 -4.58
C GLU A 233 -18.71 -26.07 -4.48
N ARG A 234 -19.15 -26.42 -3.26
CA ARG A 234 -20.18 -27.48 -3.08
C ARG A 234 -21.51 -27.15 -3.76
N ALA A 235 -21.83 -25.86 -3.90
CA ALA A 235 -23.00 -25.38 -4.63
C ALA A 235 -22.76 -25.27 -6.16
N GLY A 236 -21.61 -25.71 -6.67
CA GLY A 236 -21.30 -25.74 -8.10
C GLY A 236 -20.62 -24.49 -8.64
N TYR A 237 -20.21 -23.54 -7.78
CA TYR A 237 -19.53 -22.32 -8.20
C TYR A 237 -18.01 -22.55 -8.32
N ARG A 238 -17.36 -21.83 -9.24
CA ARG A 238 -15.91 -21.80 -9.41
C ARG A 238 -15.33 -20.49 -8.92
N THR A 239 -14.10 -20.52 -8.42
CA THR A 239 -13.44 -19.32 -7.91
C THR A 239 -13.09 -18.33 -9.03
N CYS A 240 -13.33 -17.05 -8.77
CA CYS A 240 -12.97 -15.98 -9.70
C CYS A 240 -11.45 -15.83 -9.85
N LEU A 241 -10.95 -15.89 -11.09
CA LEU A 241 -9.52 -15.72 -11.40
C LEU A 241 -8.99 -14.30 -11.17
N HIS A 242 -9.88 -13.29 -11.18
CA HIS A 242 -9.51 -11.89 -10.95
C HIS A 242 -9.35 -11.55 -9.48
N CYS A 243 -10.30 -11.93 -8.63
CA CYS A 243 -10.24 -11.63 -7.20
C CYS A 243 -9.66 -12.74 -6.34
N ARG A 244 -9.54 -13.95 -6.89
CA ARG A 244 -8.91 -15.14 -6.28
C ARG A 244 -9.40 -15.38 -4.85
N PRO A 245 -10.72 -15.55 -4.62
CA PRO A 245 -11.26 -15.68 -3.27
C PRO A 245 -10.76 -16.94 -2.53
N GLY A 246 -10.42 -18.01 -3.26
CA GLY A 246 -9.83 -19.23 -2.67
C GLY A 246 -8.50 -18.98 -1.94
N LEU A 247 -7.78 -17.91 -2.28
CA LEU A 247 -6.56 -17.51 -1.56
C LEU A 247 -6.84 -16.94 -0.17
N ALA A 248 -8.07 -16.75 0.28
CA ALA A 248 -8.31 -16.31 1.66
C ALA A 248 -8.59 -17.46 2.64
N GLU A 249 -8.98 -18.64 2.14
CA GLU A 249 -9.60 -19.68 2.99
C GLU A 249 -8.92 -21.04 3.00
N ALA A 250 -8.04 -21.38 2.06
CA ALA A 250 -7.55 -22.76 1.89
C ALA A 250 -6.73 -23.33 3.07
N GLY A 251 -7.38 -23.68 4.19
CA GLY A 251 -6.82 -24.28 5.40
C GLY A 251 -7.94 -24.88 6.20
#